data_AF-A0A1B8TCY4-F1
#
_entry.id   AF-A0A1B8TCY4-F1
#
_cell.length_a   1.000
_cell.length_b   1.000
_cell.length_c   1.000
_cell.angle_alpha   90.00
_cell.angle_beta   90.00
_cell.angle_gamma   90.00
#
_symmetry.space_group_name_H-M   'P 1'
#
loop_
_entity.id
_entity.type
_entity.pdbx_description
1 polymer ?
#
loop_
_entity_poly.entity_id
_entity_poly.type
_entity_poly.pdbx_seq_one_letter_code
_entity_poly.pdbx_strand_id
1 'polypeptide(L)' 'MDNRSVGIVLSPEQIDLLRQELLRDDLSIYTVVIMARQAVEQGRYADAVSRLRVDADKIRMHSRELYELIS' A
#
# COMPACT_ATOMS: atom_id res chain seq x y z
N MET A 1 5.86 24.77 11.72
CA MET A 1 5.69 23.85 10.58
C MET A 1 5.77 22.44 11.14
N ASP A 2 4.63 21.90 11.57
CA ASP A 2 4.57 20.56 12.16
C ASP A 2 4.67 19.53 11.03
N ASN A 3 5.90 19.13 10.71
CA ASN A 3 6.18 18.00 9.82
C ASN A 3 5.91 16.70 10.57
N ARG A 4 4.64 16.42 10.87
CA ARG A 4 4.24 15.11 11.42
C ARG A 4 4.29 14.10 10.28
N SER A 5 5.48 13.54 10.06
CA SER A 5 5.58 12.19 9.53
C SER A 5 4.88 11.28 10.55
N VAL A 6 3.56 11.17 10.45
CA VAL A 6 2.80 10.12 11.13
C VAL A 6 3.31 8.84 10.50
N GLY A 7 4.33 8.26 11.12
CA GLY A 7 4.87 6.97 10.70
C GLY A 7 3.72 5.99 10.71
N ILE A 8 3.33 5.51 9.54
CA ILE A 8 2.29 4.51 9.42
C ILE A 8 2.87 3.24 10.04
N VAL A 9 2.38 2.89 11.23
CA VAL A 9 2.71 1.63 11.90
C VAL A 9 1.61 0.65 11.56
N LEU A 10 1.90 -0.28 10.64
CA LEU A 10 1.01 -1.38 10.30
C LEU A 10 1.16 -2.49 11.34
N SER A 11 0.04 -3.10 11.75
CA SER A 11 0.07 -4.35 12.51
C SER A 11 0.63 -5.50 11.66
N PRO A 12 1.10 -6.61 12.27
CA PRO A 12 1.52 -7.79 11.51
C PRO A 12 0.46 -8.28 10.52
N GLU A 13 -0.81 -8.30 10.95
CA GLU A 13 -1.94 -8.73 10.11
C GLU A 13 -2.16 -7.78 8.92
N GLN A 14 -1.98 -6.48 9.15
CA GLN A 14 -2.05 -5.46 8.09
C GLN A 14 -0.89 -5.57 7.09
N ILE A 15 0.31 -5.95 7.56
CA ILE A 15 1.46 -6.21 6.69
C ILE A 15 1.20 -7.45 5.82
N ASP A 16 0.62 -8.50 6.40
CA ASP A 16 0.30 -9.72 5.65
C ASP A 16 -0.80 -9.46 4.62
N LEU A 17 -1.85 -8.71 4.99
CA LEU A 17 -2.87 -8.25 4.03
C LEU A 17 -2.24 -7.42 2.90
N LEU A 18 -1.38 -6.45 3.24
CA LEU A 18 -0.68 -5.63 2.24
C LEU A 18 0.10 -6.51 1.26
N ARG A 19 0.85 -7.50 1.76
CA ARG A 19 1.63 -8.41 0.93
C ARG A 19 0.75 -9.25 0.02
N GLN A 20 -0.34 -9.80 0.54
CA GLN A 20 -1.28 -10.61 -0.25
C GLN A 20 -1.92 -9.80 -1.37
N GLU A 21 -2.42 -8.60 -1.05
CA GLU A 21 -3.06 -7.73 -2.02
C GLU A 21 -2.09 -7.23 -3.10
N LEU A 22 -0.86 -6.88 -2.72
CA LEU A 22 0.16 -6.46 -3.68
C LEU A 22 0.60 -7.58 -4.63
N LEU A 23 0.30 -8.85 -4.37
CA LEU A 23 0.62 -9.98 -5.24
C LEU A 23 -0.49 -10.30 -6.26
N ARG A 24 -1.66 -9.65 -6.18
CA ARG A 24 -2.74 -9.93 -7.12
C ARG A 24 -2.43 -9.44 -8.52
N ASP A 25 -2.73 -10.27 -9.52
CA ASP A 25 -2.43 -9.98 -10.93
C ASP A 25 -3.23 -8.79 -11.46
N ASP A 26 -4.47 -8.61 -11.00
CA ASP A 26 -5.35 -7.50 -11.38
C ASP A 26 -4.82 -6.14 -10.91
N LEU A 27 -4.08 -6.10 -9.81
CA LEU A 27 -3.42 -4.90 -9.28
C LEU A 27 -2.02 -4.68 -9.86
N SER A 28 -1.38 -5.73 -10.38
CA SER A 28 0.00 -5.66 -10.89
C SER A 28 0.16 -4.81 -12.14
N ILE A 29 -0.94 -4.42 -12.80
CA ILE A 29 -0.94 -3.47 -13.92
C ILE A 29 -0.59 -2.05 -13.49
N TYR A 30 -0.76 -1.72 -12.21
CA TYR A 30 -0.50 -0.38 -11.70
C TYR A 30 0.97 -0.22 -11.31
N THR A 31 1.64 0.76 -11.91
CA THR A 31 3.02 1.10 -11.56
C THR A 31 3.18 1.37 -10.06
N VAL A 32 2.19 2.00 -9.41
CA VAL A 32 2.21 2.24 -7.96
C VAL A 32 2.23 0.96 -7.13
N VAL A 33 1.57 -0.12 -7.60
CA VAL A 33 1.52 -1.42 -6.93
C VAL A 33 2.87 -2.12 -7.06
N ILE A 34 3.49 -2.06 -8.24
CA ILE A 34 4.86 -2.57 -8.46
C ILE A 34 5.86 -1.87 -7.53
N MET A 35 5.80 -0.54 -7.45
CA MET A 35 6.70 0.23 -6.58
C MET A 35 6.41 0.00 -5.09
N ALA A 36 5.13 -0.17 -4.71
CA ALA A 36 4.76 -0.51 -3.35
C ALA A 36 5.26 -1.91 -2.95
N ARG A 37 5.22 -2.88 -3.87
CA ARG A 37 5.79 -4.22 -3.65
C ARG A 37 7.29 -4.17 -3.37
N GLN A 38 8.04 -3.42 -4.17
CA GLN A 38 9.48 -3.20 -3.95
C GLN A 38 9.78 -2.51 -2.61
N ALA A 39 8.94 -1.56 -2.20
CA ALA A 39 9.07 -0.92 -0.91
C ALA A 39 8.80 -1.90 0.25
N VAL A 40 7.78 -2.76 0.13
CA VAL A 40 7.45 -3.82 1.09
C VAL A 40 8.58 -4.85 1.22
N GLU A 41 9.18 -5.27 0.11
CA GLU A 41 10.34 -6.18 0.10
C GLU A 41 11.55 -5.62 0.87
N GLN A 42 11.66 -4.29 0.92
CA GLN A 42 12.73 -3.57 1.64
C GLN A 42 12.32 -3.17 3.07
N GLY A 43 11.14 -3.59 3.55
CA GLY A 43 10.60 -3.21 4.86
C GLY A 43 10.14 -1.75 4.96
N ARG A 44 10.03 -1.04 3.83
CA ARG A 44 9.61 0.38 3.75
C ARG A 44 8.10 0.51 3.61
N TYR A 45 7.35 0.06 4.63
CA TYR A 45 5.89 0.02 4.60
C TYR A 45 5.23 1.39 4.48
N ALA A 46 5.76 2.41 5.16
CA ALA A 46 5.25 3.78 5.05
C ALA A 46 5.37 4.34 3.62
N ASP A 47 6.46 4.04 2.93
CA ASP A 47 6.66 4.40 1.53
C ASP A 47 5.68 3.65 0.63
N ALA A 48 5.46 2.35 0.88
CA ALA A 48 4.49 1.54 0.14
C ALA A 48 3.09 2.13 0.24
N VAL A 49 2.61 2.41 1.45
CA VAL A 49 1.28 3.00 1.68
C VAL A 49 1.17 4.39 1.05
N SER A 50 2.21 5.23 1.19
CA SER A 50 2.21 6.57 0.59
C SER A 50 2.08 6.52 -0.94
N ARG A 51 2.72 5.53 -1.60
CA ARG A 51 2.59 5.31 -3.05
C ARG A 51 1.20 4.83 -3.45
N LEU A 52 0.64 3.90 -2.69
CA LEU A 52 -0.70 3.37 -2.96
C LEU A 52 -1.77 4.46 -2.81
N ARG A 53 -1.62 5.35 -1.81
CA ARG A 53 -2.53 6.50 -1.60
C ARG A 53 -2.63 7.43 -2.82
N VAL A 54 -1.59 7.54 -3.64
CA VAL A 54 -1.60 8.36 -4.86
C VAL A 54 -2.69 7.91 -5.85
N ASP A 55 -2.96 6.60 -5.90
CA ASP A 55 -3.91 5.97 -6.82
C ASP A 55 -5.05 5.27 -6.05
N ALA A 56 -5.40 5.77 -4.86
CA ALA A 56 -6.40 5.15 -3.97
C ALA A 56 -7.75 4.92 -4.66
N ASP A 57 -8.21 5.86 -5.50
CA ASP A 57 -9.46 5.70 -6.24
C ASP A 57 -9.41 4.55 -7.26
N LYS A 58 -8.26 4.32 -7.89
CA LYS A 58 -8.06 3.17 -8.81
C LYS A 58 -8.00 1.88 -8.03
N ILE A 59 -7.26 1.86 -6.92
CA ILE A 59 -7.16 0.71 -6.02
C ILE A 59 -8.55 0.32 -5.52
N ARG A 60 -9.38 1.29 -5.11
CA ARG A 60 -10.75 1.05 -4.64
C ARG A 60 -11.61 0.27 -5.64
N MET A 61 -11.40 0.47 -6.94
CA MET A 61 -12.15 -0.25 -7.99
C MET A 61 -11.78 -1.74 -8.10
N HIS A 62 -10.58 -2.13 -7.66
CA HIS A 62 -10.05 -3.50 -7.80
C HIS A 62 -9.93 -4.24 -6.47
N SER A 63 -9.64 -3.50 -5.40
CA SER A 63 -9.54 -4.03 -4.04
C SER A 63 -10.05 -3.02 -3.03
N ARG A 64 -11.21 -3.36 -2.46
CA ARG A 64 -11.77 -2.64 -1.32
C ARG A 64 -10.91 -2.82 -0.07
N GLU A 65 -10.38 -4.01 0.16
CA GLU A 65 -9.55 -4.33 1.33
C GLU A 65 -8.24 -3.53 1.32
N LEU A 66 -7.56 -3.46 0.17
CA LEU A 66 -6.35 -2.66 0.04
C LEU A 66 -6.65 -1.17 0.20
N TYR A 67 -7.78 -0.69 -0.33
CA TYR A 67 -8.21 0.69 -0.14
C TYR A 67 -8.48 1.02 1.34
N GLU A 68 -9.18 0.14 2.07
CA GLU A 68 -9.46 0.32 3.50
C GLU A 68 -8.15 0.29 4.32
N LEU A 69 -7.17 -0.53 3.92
CA LEU A 69 -5.86 -0.58 4.57
C LEU A 69 -5.05 0.71 4.42
N ILE A 70 -5.13 1.36 3.26
CA ILE A 70 -4.33 2.55 2.94
C ILE A 70 -5.07 3.87 3.19
N SER A 71 -6.35 3.85 3.56
CA SER A 71 -7.12 5.06 3.89
C SER A 71 -6.69 5.59 5.25
#